data_AF-A0A643BP03-F1
#
_entry.id   AF-A0A643BP03-F1
#
_cell.length_a   1.000
_cell.length_b   1.000
_cell.length_c   1.000
_cell.angle_alpha   90.00
_cell.angle_beta   90.00
_cell.angle_gamma   90.00
#
_symmetry.space_group_name_H-M   'P 1'
#
loop_
_entity.id
_entity.type
_entity.pdbx_description
1 polymer ?
#
loop_
_entity_poly.entity_id
_entity_poly.type
_entity_poly.pdbx_seq_one_letter_code
_entity_poly.pdbx_strand_id
1 'polypeptide(L)'
;ACTAPSLGNLLDMMYQEPARWCYTFQTFSFMSRLKVQLEPFPEKLLEAKKAVQIFERSVYSDRYIFAKTLFENGSLSDIEWHIYQDWHYFLLQEFASRLRLHGFIYLQAAPQVCLKRLHLRAREEEKGIELAYLEQLHAQHEAWLVRKTTPLHSEALLNIPVLVLDVNDDFSEEVTKQEELMRRTSVWALCIVPQIAFHTPKPVNTFVKNL
;
A
#
# COMPACT_ATOMS: atom_id res chain seq x y z
N ALA A 1 4.59 35.99 -14.82
CA ALA A 1 4.82 34.62 -14.35
C ALA A 1 3.82 34.35 -13.22
N CYS A 2 2.79 33.54 -13.47
CA CYS A 2 1.84 33.15 -12.44
C CYS A 2 2.46 32.02 -11.61
N THR A 3 2.92 32.33 -10.40
CA THR A 3 3.15 31.33 -9.38
C THR A 3 1.79 30.77 -8.99
N ALA A 4 1.51 29.51 -9.33
CA ALA A 4 0.34 28.83 -8.82
C ALA A 4 0.34 28.94 -7.28
N PRO A 5 -0.77 29.33 -6.62
CA PRO A 5 -0.84 29.30 -5.17
C PRO A 5 -0.54 27.87 -4.69
N SER A 6 0.31 27.71 -3.67
CA SER A 6 0.49 26.38 -3.07
C SER A 6 -0.87 25.96 -2.48
N LEU A 7 -1.50 24.93 -3.04
CA LEU A 7 -2.85 24.46 -2.68
C LEU A 7 -2.94 23.82 -1.28
N GLY A 8 -1.93 24.03 -0.42
CA GLY A 8 -1.79 23.43 0.90
C GLY A 8 -1.04 22.10 0.89
N ASN A 9 -0.41 21.76 2.02
CA ASN A 9 0.21 20.46 2.24
C ASN A 9 -0.80 19.55 2.94
N LEU A 10 -1.44 18.65 2.19
CA LEU A 10 -2.51 17.81 2.73
C LEU A 10 -2.05 16.87 3.86
N LEU A 11 -0.76 16.49 3.88
CA LEU A 11 -0.18 15.69 4.95
C LEU A 11 -0.09 16.50 6.25
N ASP A 12 0.40 17.73 6.16
CA ASP A 12 0.46 18.64 7.30
C ASP A 12 -0.96 18.94 7.82
N MET A 13 -1.90 19.27 6.93
CA MET A 13 -3.31 19.52 7.28
C MET A 13 -3.94 18.33 8.01
N MET A 14 -3.64 17.10 7.58
CA MET A 14 -4.10 15.88 8.25
C MET A 14 -3.53 15.75 9.67
N TYR A 15 -2.25 16.06 9.89
CA TYR A 15 -1.66 15.97 11.23
C TYR A 15 -2.06 17.12 12.16
N GLN A 16 -2.31 18.32 11.63
CA GLN A 16 -2.75 19.48 12.43
C GLN A 16 -4.23 19.39 12.85
N GLU A 17 -5.12 18.99 11.94
CA GLU A 17 -6.56 18.90 12.19
C GLU A 17 -7.13 17.55 11.68
N PRO A 18 -6.79 16.43 12.35
CA PRO A 18 -7.12 15.09 11.86
C PRO A 18 -8.62 14.87 11.66
N ALA A 19 -9.45 15.29 12.61
CA ALA A 19 -10.91 15.16 12.51
C ALA A 19 -11.52 15.88 11.30
N ARG A 20 -10.82 16.87 10.71
CA ARG A 20 -11.28 17.59 9.52
C ARG A 20 -10.72 17.03 8.23
N TRP A 21 -9.44 16.62 8.23
CA TRP A 21 -8.70 16.33 7.00
C TRP A 21 -8.37 14.85 6.79
N CYS A 22 -8.55 13.98 7.78
CA CYS A 22 -8.28 12.55 7.64
C CYS A 22 -9.08 11.92 6.50
N TYR A 23 -10.38 12.19 6.38
CA TYR A 23 -11.18 11.66 5.27
C TYR A 23 -10.69 12.17 3.90
N THR A 24 -10.40 13.47 3.80
CA THR A 24 -9.86 14.06 2.57
C THR A 24 -8.50 13.47 2.20
N PHE A 25 -7.63 13.26 3.19
CA PHE A 25 -6.32 12.64 2.98
C PHE A 25 -6.46 11.18 2.53
N GLN A 26 -7.30 10.37 3.21
CA GLN A 26 -7.48 8.96 2.87
C GLN A 26 -8.09 8.80 1.46
N THR A 27 -9.08 9.61 1.09
CA THR A 27 -9.65 9.54 -0.27
C THR A 27 -8.62 9.90 -1.35
N PHE A 28 -7.81 10.95 -1.12
CA PHE A 28 -6.72 11.32 -2.04
C PHE A 28 -5.64 10.23 -2.12
N SER A 29 -5.22 9.71 -0.97
CA SER A 29 -4.17 8.68 -0.87
C SER A 29 -4.61 7.35 -1.50
N PHE A 30 -5.85 6.92 -1.26
CA PHE A 30 -6.47 5.77 -1.90
C PHE A 30 -6.50 5.92 -3.42
N MET A 31 -7.04 7.04 -3.91
CA MET A 31 -7.17 7.29 -5.36
C MET A 31 -5.81 7.32 -6.05
N SER A 32 -4.80 7.89 -5.41
CA SER A 32 -3.43 7.93 -5.94
C SER A 32 -2.83 6.53 -6.07
N ARG A 33 -2.98 5.67 -5.04
CA ARG A 33 -2.53 4.28 -5.10
C ARG A 33 -3.31 3.47 -6.13
N LEU A 34 -4.62 3.68 -6.21
CA LEU A 34 -5.48 3.04 -7.20
C LEU A 34 -4.99 3.37 -8.62
N LYS A 35 -4.73 4.65 -8.92
CA LYS A 35 -4.22 5.07 -10.24
C LYS A 35 -2.90 4.38 -10.58
N VAL A 36 -1.91 4.43 -9.69
CA VAL A 36 -0.59 3.81 -9.90
C VAL A 36 -0.71 2.29 -10.12
N GLN A 37 -1.59 1.61 -9.38
CA GLN A 37 -1.79 0.16 -9.56
C GLN A 37 -2.58 -0.20 -10.83
N LEU A 38 -3.30 0.75 -11.43
CA LEU A 38 -4.02 0.58 -12.69
C LEU A 38 -3.22 1.02 -13.92
N GLU A 39 -2.06 1.65 -13.73
CA GLU A 39 -1.18 2.03 -14.82
C GLU A 39 -0.71 0.78 -15.59
N PRO A 40 -0.61 0.86 -16.93
CA PRO A 40 -0.09 -0.24 -17.72
C PRO A 40 1.34 -0.61 -17.30
N PHE A 41 1.69 -1.88 -17.46
CA PHE A 41 3.08 -2.31 -17.28
C PHE A 41 3.99 -1.55 -18.27
N PRO A 42 5.10 -0.99 -17.80
CA PRO A 42 6.16 -0.47 -18.67
C PRO A 42 6.57 -1.51 -19.72
N GLU A 43 6.78 -1.10 -20.97
CA GLU A 43 7.13 -2.00 -22.09
C GLU A 43 8.34 -2.90 -21.76
N LYS A 44 9.35 -2.36 -21.09
CA LYS A 44 10.54 -3.09 -20.62
C LYS A 44 10.22 -4.28 -19.70
N LEU A 45 9.15 -4.19 -18.91
CA LEU A 45 8.71 -5.31 -18.07
C LEU A 45 7.97 -6.37 -18.89
N LEU A 46 7.24 -5.98 -19.93
CA LEU A 46 6.54 -6.92 -20.82
C LEU A 46 7.49 -7.82 -21.61
N GLU A 47 8.71 -7.35 -21.88
CA GLU A 47 9.77 -8.11 -22.56
C GLU A 47 10.51 -9.09 -21.62
N ALA A 48 10.40 -8.92 -20.30
CA ALA A 48 11.11 -9.73 -19.33
C ALA A 48 10.41 -11.08 -19.10
N LYS A 49 11.15 -12.19 -19.16
CA LYS A 49 10.63 -13.55 -18.87
C LYS A 49 10.03 -13.69 -17.46
N LYS A 50 10.49 -12.87 -16.50
CA LYS A 50 10.00 -12.81 -15.12
C LYS A 50 9.94 -11.36 -14.67
N ALA A 51 8.90 -10.66 -15.09
CA ALA A 51 8.65 -9.28 -14.69
C ALA A 51 8.21 -9.21 -13.22
N VAL A 52 8.79 -8.27 -12.46
CA VAL A 52 8.37 -7.96 -11.09
C VAL A 52 8.03 -6.48 -11.03
N GLN A 53 6.82 -6.16 -10.59
CA GLN A 53 6.39 -4.80 -10.30
C GLN A 53 6.23 -4.66 -8.78
N ILE A 54 6.85 -3.63 -8.23
CA ILE A 54 6.83 -3.33 -6.79
C ILE A 54 6.09 -2.02 -6.61
N PHE A 55 5.22 -1.99 -5.61
CA PHE A 55 4.49 -0.78 -5.20
C PHE A 55 4.89 -0.42 -3.78
N GLU A 56 5.05 0.88 -3.51
CA GLU A 56 5.12 1.38 -2.15
C GLU A 56 3.72 1.38 -1.54
N ARG A 57 3.48 0.44 -0.62
CA ARG A 57 2.14 0.16 -0.06
C ARG A 57 1.15 -0.28 -1.15
N SER A 58 -0.13 -0.32 -0.82
CA SER A 58 -1.21 -0.74 -1.73
C SER A 58 -2.53 -0.09 -1.37
N VAL A 59 -3.52 -0.19 -2.28
CA VAL A 59 -4.93 0.10 -1.97
C VAL A 59 -5.41 -0.62 -0.68
N TYR A 60 -4.97 -1.86 -0.45
CA TYR A 60 -5.37 -2.64 0.72
C TYR A 60 -4.84 -2.05 2.03
N SER A 61 -3.55 -1.66 2.05
CA SER A 61 -2.97 -1.04 3.25
C SER A 61 -3.61 0.31 3.56
N ASP A 62 -4.11 1.04 2.57
CA ASP A 62 -4.82 2.30 2.81
C ASP A 62 -6.05 2.06 3.70
N ARG A 63 -6.86 1.04 3.38
CA ARG A 63 -8.03 0.69 4.19
C ARG A 63 -7.68 0.01 5.50
N TYR A 64 -6.93 -1.08 5.46
CA TYR A 64 -6.78 -1.98 6.61
C TYR A 64 -5.76 -1.51 7.64
N ILE A 65 -4.89 -0.57 7.27
CA ILE A 65 -3.95 0.05 8.20
C ILE A 65 -4.40 1.47 8.52
N PHE A 66 -4.38 2.37 7.52
CA PHE A 66 -4.51 3.80 7.78
C PHE A 66 -5.95 4.21 8.09
N ALA A 67 -6.88 4.01 7.16
CA ALA A 67 -8.27 4.40 7.37
C ALA A 67 -8.90 3.69 8.58
N LYS A 68 -8.62 2.40 8.78
CA LYS A 68 -9.05 1.67 9.99
C LYS A 68 -8.50 2.28 11.28
N THR A 69 -7.20 2.62 11.33
CA THR A 69 -6.62 3.29 12.51
C THR A 69 -7.25 4.65 12.76
N LEU A 70 -7.46 5.43 11.71
CA LEU A 70 -8.07 6.76 11.81
C LEU A 70 -9.54 6.70 12.25
N PHE A 71 -10.26 5.64 11.89
CA PHE A 71 -11.58 5.40 12.45
C PHE A 71 -11.51 4.99 13.93
N GLU A 72 -10.66 4.01 14.27
CA GLU A 72 -10.56 3.51 15.64
C GLU A 72 -10.03 4.54 16.65
N ASN A 73 -9.26 5.53 16.20
CA ASN A 73 -8.78 6.62 17.05
C ASN A 73 -9.68 7.88 17.02
N GLY A 74 -10.83 7.83 16.34
CA GLY A 74 -11.82 8.90 16.29
C GLY A 74 -11.52 10.04 15.31
N SER A 75 -10.50 9.92 14.45
CA SER A 75 -10.19 10.91 13.41
C SER A 75 -11.10 10.82 12.17
N LEU A 76 -11.74 9.67 11.94
CA LEU A 76 -12.84 9.53 10.99
C LEU A 76 -14.14 9.33 11.75
N SER A 77 -15.18 10.07 11.37
CA SER A 77 -16.54 9.83 11.85
C SER A 77 -17.12 8.53 11.29
N ASP A 78 -18.20 8.02 11.91
CA ASP A 78 -18.91 6.83 11.43
C ASP A 78 -19.38 6.99 9.97
N ILE A 79 -19.83 8.19 9.60
CA ILE A 79 -20.30 8.50 8.24
C ILE A 79 -19.12 8.47 7.26
N GLU A 80 -18.01 9.12 7.59
CA GLU A 80 -16.82 9.13 6.73
C GLU A 80 -16.22 7.73 6.57
N TRP A 81 -16.19 6.93 7.64
CA TRP A 81 -15.75 5.55 7.60
C TRP A 81 -16.66 4.69 6.73
N HIS A 82 -17.98 4.83 6.86
CA HIS A 82 -18.94 4.12 6.03
C HIS A 82 -18.76 4.46 4.54
N ILE A 83 -18.71 5.75 4.20
CA ILE A 83 -18.54 6.22 2.82
C ILE A 83 -17.19 5.75 2.25
N TYR A 84 -16.10 5.87 3.01
CA TYR A 84 -14.78 5.41 2.57
C TYR A 84 -14.79 3.90 2.24
N GLN A 85 -15.39 3.09 3.12
CA GLN A 85 -15.47 1.65 2.90
C GLN A 85 -16.30 1.27 1.68
N ASP A 86 -17.39 2.00 1.42
CA ASP A 86 -18.26 1.78 0.27
C ASP A 86 -17.52 2.08 -1.04
N TRP A 87 -16.89 3.27 -1.16
CA TRP A 87 -16.06 3.63 -2.31
C TRP A 87 -14.93 2.64 -2.54
N HIS A 88 -14.21 2.29 -1.48
CA HIS A 88 -13.12 1.34 -1.56
C HIS A 88 -13.60 -0.03 -2.03
N TYR A 89 -14.72 -0.52 -1.50
CA TYR A 89 -15.28 -1.80 -1.91
C TYR A 89 -15.71 -1.79 -3.38
N PHE A 90 -16.49 -0.78 -3.78
CA PHE A 90 -16.96 -0.61 -5.15
C PHE A 90 -15.80 -0.62 -6.16
N LEU A 91 -14.79 0.23 -5.95
CA LEU A 91 -13.67 0.36 -6.89
C LEU A 91 -12.78 -0.89 -6.94
N LEU A 92 -12.63 -1.60 -5.83
CA LEU A 92 -11.90 -2.87 -5.84
C LEU A 92 -12.66 -3.98 -6.59
N GLN A 93 -14.00 -3.98 -6.55
CA GLN A 93 -14.79 -4.92 -7.33
C GLN A 93 -14.67 -4.63 -8.84
N GLU A 94 -14.87 -3.36 -9.23
CA GLU A 94 -14.79 -2.94 -10.63
C GLU A 94 -13.41 -3.21 -11.27
N PHE A 95 -12.35 -3.16 -10.47
CA PHE A 95 -10.98 -3.31 -10.96
C PHE A 95 -10.25 -4.55 -10.42
N ALA A 96 -10.97 -5.54 -9.90
CA ALA A 96 -10.41 -6.72 -9.24
C ALA A 96 -9.35 -7.46 -10.08
N SER A 97 -9.59 -7.58 -11.39
CA SER A 97 -8.67 -8.27 -12.32
C SER A 97 -7.34 -7.55 -12.52
N ARG A 98 -7.33 -6.22 -12.39
CA ARG A 98 -6.15 -5.36 -12.61
C ARG A 98 -5.39 -5.07 -11.32
N LEU A 99 -6.05 -5.11 -10.17
CA LEU A 99 -5.45 -4.82 -8.87
C LEU A 99 -4.85 -6.05 -8.17
N ARG A 100 -4.74 -7.17 -8.88
CA ARG A 100 -4.25 -8.44 -8.31
C ARG A 100 -2.80 -8.28 -7.84
N LEU A 101 -2.59 -8.54 -6.55
CA LEU A 101 -1.26 -8.66 -5.94
C LEU A 101 -0.88 -10.13 -5.75
N HIS A 102 0.41 -10.42 -5.90
CA HIS A 102 0.97 -11.77 -5.72
C HIS A 102 1.61 -11.98 -4.34
N GLY A 103 1.91 -10.90 -3.63
CA GLY A 103 2.57 -10.96 -2.33
C GLY A 103 2.69 -9.59 -1.67
N PHE A 104 2.92 -9.58 -0.36
CA PHE A 104 3.31 -8.40 0.40
C PHE A 104 4.72 -8.57 0.98
N ILE A 105 5.54 -7.52 0.90
CA ILE A 105 6.80 -7.43 1.64
C ILE A 105 6.54 -6.52 2.83
N TYR A 106 6.64 -7.07 4.04
CA TYR A 106 6.44 -6.34 5.27
C TYR A 106 7.78 -6.06 5.95
N LEU A 107 8.20 -4.80 5.87
CA LEU A 107 9.36 -4.28 6.60
C LEU A 107 8.96 -4.02 8.06
N GLN A 108 9.23 -4.99 8.93
CA GLN A 108 8.82 -4.96 10.32
C GLN A 108 9.90 -4.32 11.19
N ALA A 109 9.52 -3.32 11.98
CA ALA A 109 10.34 -2.73 13.03
C ALA A 109 9.46 -2.32 14.21
N ALA A 110 10.06 -2.28 15.40
CA ALA A 110 9.39 -1.84 16.61
C ALA A 110 8.98 -0.36 16.51
N PRO A 111 7.83 0.05 17.09
CA PRO A 111 7.36 1.44 17.07
C PRO A 111 8.41 2.45 17.55
N GLN A 112 9.22 2.09 18.55
CA GLN A 112 10.29 2.93 19.10
C GLN A 112 11.42 3.15 18.09
N VAL A 113 11.77 2.12 17.32
CA VAL A 113 12.76 2.22 16.23
C VAL A 113 12.21 3.12 15.11
N CYS A 114 10.94 2.94 14.75
CA CYS A 114 10.26 3.80 13.78
C CYS A 114 10.23 5.26 14.23
N LEU A 115 9.90 5.53 15.50
CA LEU A 115 9.89 6.89 16.05
C LEU A 115 11.28 7.54 16.00
N LYS A 116 12.32 6.79 16.40
CA LYS A 116 13.71 7.26 16.30
C LYS A 116 14.06 7.65 14.86
N ARG A 117 13.73 6.81 13.87
CA ARG A 117 13.98 7.09 12.44
C ARG A 117 13.17 8.28 11.94
N LEU A 118 11.93 8.43 12.41
CA LEU A 118 11.05 9.55 12.09
C LEU A 118 11.66 10.88 12.55
N HIS A 119 12.14 10.94 13.80
CA HIS A 119 12.84 12.13 14.32
C HIS A 119 14.14 12.43 13.58
N LEU A 120 14.92 11.41 13.21
CA LEU A 120 16.16 11.60 12.43
C LEU A 120 15.88 12.19 11.04
N ARG A 121 14.75 11.84 10.42
CA ARG A 121 14.35 12.37 9.11
C ARG A 121 13.93 13.85 9.18
N ALA A 122 13.51 14.33 10.35
CA ALA A 122 13.17 15.73 10.62
C ALA A 122 12.19 16.37 9.62
N ARG A 123 11.15 15.62 9.21
CA ARG A 123 10.05 16.20 8.40
C ARG A 123 9.16 17.05 9.29
N GLU A 124 8.90 18.27 8.87
CA GLU A 124 8.13 19.25 9.64
C GLU A 124 6.72 18.74 9.96
N GLU A 125 6.05 18.13 8.98
CA GLU A 125 4.67 17.65 9.10
C GLU A 125 4.52 16.51 10.12
N GLU A 126 5.61 15.82 10.43
CA GLU A 126 5.61 14.61 11.24
C GLU A 126 6.09 14.85 12.67
N LYS A 127 6.51 16.08 13.01
CA LYS A 127 7.06 16.42 14.34
C LYS A 127 6.10 16.15 15.50
N GLY A 128 4.79 16.21 15.25
CA GLY A 128 3.76 15.95 16.25
C GLY A 128 3.35 14.48 16.39
N ILE A 129 4.01 13.56 15.69
CA ILE A 129 3.64 12.14 15.73
C ILE A 129 4.14 11.49 17.02
N GLU A 130 3.19 11.07 17.85
CA GLU A 130 3.46 10.39 19.11
C GLU A 130 3.69 8.88 18.94
N LEU A 131 4.43 8.28 19.89
CA LEU A 131 4.69 6.84 19.92
C LEU A 131 3.40 6.01 19.86
N ALA A 132 2.37 6.44 20.59
CA ALA A 132 1.08 5.74 20.66
C ALA A 132 0.43 5.57 19.28
N TYR A 133 0.58 6.55 18.38
CA TYR A 133 0.05 6.43 17.02
C TYR A 133 0.83 5.40 16.20
N LEU A 134 2.15 5.35 16.35
CA LEU A 134 2.99 4.33 15.70
C LEU A 134 2.71 2.93 16.25
N GLU A 135 2.40 2.80 17.54
CA GLU A 135 1.97 1.54 18.16
C GLU A 135 0.62 1.07 17.60
N GLN A 136 -0.34 1.97 17.40
CA GLN A 136 -1.61 1.65 16.73
C GLN A 136 -1.39 1.14 15.30
N LEU A 137 -0.59 1.86 14.51
CA LEU A 137 -0.26 1.45 13.13
C LEU A 137 0.46 0.10 13.11
N HIS A 138 1.42 -0.12 14.00
CA HIS A 138 2.12 -1.39 14.13
C HIS A 138 1.15 -2.52 14.47
N ALA A 139 0.24 -2.31 15.42
CA ALA A 139 -0.77 -3.30 15.79
C ALA A 139 -1.67 -3.70 14.59
N GLN A 140 -2.06 -2.76 13.73
CA GLN A 140 -2.81 -3.08 12.51
C GLN A 140 -2.00 -3.92 11.52
N HIS A 141 -0.71 -3.59 11.31
CA HIS A 141 0.16 -4.36 10.44
C HIS A 141 0.31 -5.79 10.95
N GLU A 142 0.58 -5.95 12.24
CA GLU A 142 0.69 -7.27 12.86
C GLU A 142 -0.62 -8.07 12.78
N ALA A 143 -1.76 -7.42 13.02
CA ALA A 143 -3.07 -8.07 12.96
C ALA A 143 -3.39 -8.56 11.55
N TRP A 144 -3.03 -7.78 10.52
CA TRP A 144 -3.33 -8.12 9.13
C TRP A 144 -2.29 -9.04 8.49
N LEU A 145 -1.01 -8.69 8.58
CA LEU A 145 0.04 -9.32 7.78
C LEU A 145 0.63 -10.56 8.47
N VAL A 146 0.62 -10.61 9.81
CA VAL A 146 1.23 -11.69 10.60
C VAL A 146 0.17 -12.61 11.21
N ARG A 147 -0.70 -12.09 12.09
CA ARG A 147 -1.67 -12.90 12.84
C ARG A 147 -2.93 -13.27 12.05
N LYS A 148 -3.19 -12.58 10.93
CA LYS A 148 -4.37 -12.80 10.07
C LYS A 148 -5.71 -12.67 10.81
N THR A 149 -5.78 -11.78 11.80
CA THR A 149 -6.98 -11.53 12.62
C THR A 149 -7.82 -10.36 12.11
N THR A 150 -7.30 -9.53 11.21
CA THR A 150 -8.06 -8.42 10.61
C THR A 150 -9.13 -8.98 9.66
N PRO A 151 -10.42 -8.65 9.86
CA PRO A 151 -11.47 -9.06 8.93
C PRO A 151 -11.26 -8.41 7.55
N LEU A 152 -11.15 -9.24 6.51
CA LEU A 152 -10.97 -8.79 5.13
C LEU A 152 -12.24 -9.00 4.31
N HIS A 153 -12.50 -8.12 3.35
CA HIS A 153 -13.65 -8.24 2.44
C HIS A 153 -13.47 -9.27 1.33
N SER A 154 -12.33 -9.96 1.28
CA SER A 154 -12.03 -10.97 0.24
C SER A 154 -11.12 -12.07 0.79
N GLU A 155 -11.53 -13.32 0.57
CA GLU A 155 -10.74 -14.50 0.92
C GLU A 155 -9.44 -14.59 0.13
N ALA A 156 -9.43 -14.08 -1.11
CA ALA A 156 -8.21 -14.04 -1.93
C ALA A 156 -7.10 -13.24 -1.23
N LEU A 157 -7.44 -12.19 -0.47
CA LEU A 157 -6.46 -11.38 0.27
C LEU A 157 -5.89 -12.09 1.49
N LEU A 158 -6.63 -13.00 2.11
CA LEU A 158 -6.17 -13.75 3.29
C LEU A 158 -4.99 -14.66 2.93
N ASN A 159 -5.05 -15.25 1.74
CA ASN A 159 -4.10 -16.25 1.25
C ASN A 159 -2.90 -15.65 0.50
N ILE A 160 -2.80 -14.32 0.37
CA ILE A 160 -1.65 -13.69 -0.28
C ILE A 160 -0.39 -13.91 0.58
N PRO A 161 0.70 -14.47 0.02
CA PRO A 161 1.97 -14.64 0.70
C PRO A 161 2.51 -13.32 1.27
N VAL A 162 3.10 -13.39 2.46
CA VAL A 162 3.77 -12.25 3.10
C VAL A 162 5.22 -12.62 3.40
N LEU A 163 6.17 -11.82 2.92
CA LEU A 163 7.56 -11.85 3.35
C LEU A 163 7.77 -10.86 4.47
N VAL A 164 8.02 -11.35 5.69
CA VAL A 164 8.38 -10.51 6.83
C VAL A 164 9.90 -10.33 6.89
N LEU A 165 10.33 -9.08 6.87
CA LEU A 165 11.73 -8.67 6.99
C LEU A 165 11.88 -7.86 8.27
N ASP A 166 12.57 -8.42 9.26
CA ASP A 166 12.96 -7.68 10.46
C ASP A 166 14.03 -6.65 10.08
N VAL A 167 13.68 -5.39 10.29
CA VAL A 167 14.54 -4.24 10.02
C VAL A 167 14.68 -3.36 11.27
N ASN A 168 14.73 -3.96 12.45
CA ASN A 168 15.01 -3.25 13.70
C ASN A 168 16.41 -2.64 13.69
N ASP A 169 17.46 -3.41 13.39
CA ASP A 169 18.78 -2.80 13.21
C ASP A 169 18.83 -2.04 11.89
N ASP A 170 19.47 -0.88 11.94
CA ASP A 170 19.64 0.00 10.80
C ASP A 170 20.50 -0.67 9.73
N PHE A 171 19.91 -0.90 8.57
CA PHE A 171 20.58 -1.51 7.42
C PHE A 171 20.94 -0.46 6.36
N SER A 172 20.75 0.83 6.62
CA SER A 172 20.99 1.90 5.64
C SER A 172 22.44 2.00 5.18
N GLU A 173 23.40 1.65 6.05
CA GLU A 173 24.84 1.68 5.76
C GLU A 173 25.51 0.29 5.84
N GLU A 174 24.77 -0.74 6.25
CA GLU A 174 25.31 -2.11 6.39
C GLU A 174 25.15 -2.92 5.10
N VAL A 175 26.15 -2.86 4.21
CA VAL A 175 26.14 -3.54 2.90
C VAL A 175 25.79 -5.03 3.02
N THR A 176 26.37 -5.75 3.97
CA THR A 176 26.09 -7.18 4.17
C THR A 176 24.61 -7.44 4.51
N LYS A 177 24.00 -6.57 5.32
CA LYS A 177 22.58 -6.68 5.68
C LYS A 177 21.67 -6.31 4.51
N GLN A 178 22.05 -5.29 3.72
CA GLN A 178 21.35 -4.93 2.48
C GLN A 178 21.34 -6.08 1.49
N GLU A 179 22.51 -6.68 1.22
CA GLU A 179 22.64 -7.82 0.30
C GLU A 179 21.78 -9.00 0.75
N GLU A 180 21.76 -9.32 2.05
CA GLU A 180 20.93 -10.40 2.58
C GLU A 180 19.43 -10.10 2.44
N LEU A 181 18.98 -8.89 2.78
CA LEU A 181 17.58 -8.49 2.62
C LEU A 181 17.14 -8.52 1.15
N MET A 182 18.01 -8.04 0.24
CA MET A 182 17.77 -8.09 -1.19
C MET A 182 17.71 -9.53 -1.70
N ARG A 183 18.64 -10.38 -1.28
CA ARG A 183 18.67 -11.80 -1.65
C ARG A 183 17.38 -12.51 -1.21
N ARG A 184 16.95 -12.32 0.04
CA ARG A 184 15.69 -12.89 0.56
C ARG A 184 14.50 -12.40 -0.25
N THR A 185 14.44 -11.11 -0.54
CA THR A 185 13.36 -10.50 -1.33
C THR A 185 13.30 -11.06 -2.75
N SER A 186 14.44 -11.14 -3.44
CA SER A 186 14.52 -11.67 -4.80
C SER A 186 14.14 -13.15 -4.87
N VAL A 187 14.67 -13.97 -3.96
CA VAL A 187 14.34 -15.40 -3.88
C VAL A 187 12.85 -15.58 -3.65
N TRP A 188 12.29 -14.88 -2.67
CA TRP A 188 10.87 -14.97 -2.35
C TRP A 188 9.98 -14.50 -3.50
N ALA A 189 10.28 -13.35 -4.11
CA ALA A 189 9.54 -12.83 -5.26
C ALA A 189 9.51 -13.85 -6.42
N LEU A 190 10.64 -14.50 -6.71
CA LEU A 190 10.72 -15.53 -7.75
C LEU A 190 9.93 -16.81 -7.41
N CYS A 191 9.70 -17.11 -6.13
CA CYS A 191 8.90 -18.26 -5.70
C CYS A 191 7.39 -18.00 -5.79
N ILE A 192 6.95 -16.76 -5.56
CA ILE A 192 5.52 -16.40 -5.54
C ILE A 192 4.97 -15.95 -6.89
N VAL A 193 5.84 -15.57 -7.83
CA VAL A 193 5.44 -15.29 -9.22
C VAL A 193 5.01 -16.62 -9.84
N PRO A 194 3.72 -16.78 -10.21
CA PRO A 194 3.29 -17.96 -10.94
C PRO A 194 4.14 -18.10 -12.20
N GLN A 195 4.49 -19.32 -12.61
CA GLN A 195 4.95 -19.51 -13.99
C GLN A 195 3.79 -19.09 -14.90
N ILE A 196 3.81 -17.84 -15.39
CA ILE A 196 2.78 -17.33 -16.28
C ILE A 196 2.95 -18.11 -17.59
N ALA A 197 2.12 -19.15 -17.77
CA ALA A 197 1.81 -19.63 -19.10
C ALA A 197 1.15 -18.46 -19.82
N PHE A 198 1.83 -17.91 -20.82
CA PHE A 198 1.29 -16.86 -21.68
C PHE A 198 -0.06 -17.31 -22.24
N HIS A 199 -1.16 -16.81 -21.67
CA HIS A 199 -2.41 -16.74 -22.40
C HIS A 199 -2.23 -15.59 -23.39
N THR A 200 -1.79 -15.92 -24.59
CA THR A 200 -1.90 -15.00 -25.71
C THR A 200 -3.37 -14.62 -25.85
N PRO A 201 -3.75 -13.33 -25.80
CA PRO A 201 -5.09 -12.95 -26.20
C PRO A 201 -5.24 -13.35 -27.67
N LYS A 202 -6.19 -14.25 -27.95
CA LYS A 202 -6.56 -14.57 -29.33
C LYS A 202 -6.89 -13.23 -30.02
N PRO A 203 -6.34 -12.94 -31.20
CA PRO A 203 -6.70 -11.74 -31.92
C PRO A 203 -8.22 -11.78 -32.17
N VAL A 204 -8.90 -10.71 -31.74
CA VAL A 204 -10.28 -10.44 -32.16
C VAL A 204 -10.22 -10.22 -33.65
N ASN A 205 -10.49 -11.28 -34.42
CA ASN A 205 -10.71 -11.17 -35.84
C ASN A 205 -12.00 -10.37 -36.03
N THR A 206 -11.83 -9.16 -36.54
CA THR A 206 -12.84 -8.36 -37.21
C THR A 206 -13.64 -9.25 -38.16
N PHE A 207 -14.91 -9.50 -37.83
CA PHE A 207 -15.90 -9.94 -38.81
C PHE A 207 -17.10 -9.00 -38.73
N VAL A 208 -17.00 -7.92 -39.52
CA VAL A 208 -18.16 -7.38 -40.21
C VAL A 208 -18.58 -8.44 -41.23
N LYS A 209 -19.77 -9.02 -41.08
CA LYS A 209 -20.65 -9.50 -42.17
C LYS A 209 -21.95 -10.07 -41.61
N ASN A 210 -23.04 -9.39 -41.94
CA ASN A 210 -24.39 -9.90 -42.21
C ASN A 210 -25.16 -10.56 -41.07
N LEU A 211 -25.97 -9.77 -40.35
CA LEU A 211 -27.44 -9.78 -40.36
C LEU A 211 -27.97 -8.73 -39.37
#